data_AF-A0A9E0E603-F1
#
_entry.id   AF-A0A9E0E603-F1
#
_cell.length_a   1.000
_cell.length_b   1.000
_cell.length_c   1.000
_cell.angle_alpha   90.00
_cell.angle_beta   90.00
_cell.angle_gamma   90.00
#
_symmetry.space_group_name_H-M   'P 1'
#
loop_
_entity.id
_entity.type
_entity.pdbx_description
1 polymer ?
#
loop_
_entity_poly.entity_id
_entity_poly.type
_entity_poly.pdbx_seq_one_letter_code
_entity_poly.pdbx_strand_id
1 'polypeptide(L)'
;IKNARSGKMGKKDIIKIEGGLDLVDLDVLGFVDHNITVNIIKNGEIVEKKRLSLPKQVTNIIKCKNPRCITSIEQGLKQVFVLADEEKQVYRCKYCEEKYS
;
A
#
# COMPACT_ATOMS: atom_id res chain seq x y z
N ILE A 1 7.03 -10.78 -13.61
CA ILE A 1 6.56 -12.14 -13.98
C ILE A 1 5.12 -12.26 -13.50
N LYS A 2 4.19 -12.65 -14.37
CA LYS A 2 2.76 -12.76 -14.01
C LYS A 2 2.29 -14.22 -14.05
N ASN A 3 1.34 -14.58 -13.19
CA ASN A 3 0.70 -15.89 -13.08
C ASN A 3 1.66 -17.08 -12.92
N ALA A 4 2.78 -16.88 -12.23
CA ALA A 4 3.75 -17.94 -11.94
C ALA A 4 3.14 -18.99 -11.00
N ARG A 5 3.49 -20.26 -11.18
CA ARG A 5 3.04 -21.34 -10.29
C ARG A 5 3.51 -21.09 -8.86
N SER A 6 2.60 -21.26 -7.90
CA SER A 6 2.86 -21.13 -6.47
C SER A 6 2.35 -22.37 -5.73
N GLY A 7 3.20 -23.05 -4.96
CA GLY A 7 2.77 -24.19 -4.15
C GLY A 7 1.78 -23.79 -3.05
N LYS A 8 1.91 -22.56 -2.51
CA LYS A 8 1.05 -22.06 -1.42
C LYS A 8 -0.22 -21.37 -1.89
N MET A 9 -0.17 -20.66 -3.02
CA MET A 9 -1.27 -19.80 -3.51
C MET A 9 -1.87 -20.31 -4.84
N GLY A 10 -1.39 -21.43 -5.38
CA GLY A 10 -1.71 -21.92 -6.73
C GLY A 10 -0.98 -21.11 -7.81
N LYS A 11 -1.23 -19.80 -7.85
CA LYS A 11 -0.54 -18.83 -8.73
C LYS A 11 -0.11 -17.60 -7.93
N LYS A 12 0.92 -16.90 -8.41
CA LYS A 12 1.35 -15.60 -7.87
C LYS A 12 2.03 -14.75 -8.93
N ASP A 13 2.02 -13.45 -8.72
CA ASP A 13 2.86 -12.52 -9.46
C ASP A 13 4.18 -12.29 -8.71
N ILE A 14 5.24 -12.02 -9.47
CA ILE A 14 6.57 -11.72 -8.92
C ILE A 14 7.09 -10.47 -9.62
N ILE A 15 7.33 -9.42 -8.83
CA ILE A 15 8.01 -8.20 -9.24
C ILE A 15 9.45 -8.28 -8.72
N LYS A 16 10.41 -8.02 -9.60
CA LYS A 16 11.83 -7.91 -9.25
C LYS A 16 12.26 -6.49 -9.59
N ILE A 17 12.88 -5.82 -8.63
CA ILE A 17 13.35 -4.45 -8.74
C ILE A 17 14.83 -4.48 -8.37
N GLU A 18 15.67 -3.93 -9.24
CA GLU A 18 17.09 -3.73 -8.99
C GLU A 18 17.30 -2.30 -8.50
N GLY A 19 18.12 -2.12 -7.46
CA GLY A 19 18.38 -0.82 -6.83
C GLY A 19 18.13 -0.84 -5.33
N GLY A 20 18.11 0.35 -4.72
CA GLY A 20 17.87 0.51 -3.29
C GLY A 20 16.40 0.43 -2.91
N LEU A 21 16.14 0.30 -1.60
CA LEU A 21 14.78 0.29 -1.04
C LEU A 21 14.08 1.64 -1.14
N ASP A 22 14.81 2.72 -1.39
CA ASP A 22 14.31 4.07 -1.63
C ASP A 22 13.46 4.18 -2.89
N LEU A 23 13.62 3.26 -3.85
CA LEU A 23 12.80 3.19 -5.06
C LEU A 23 11.39 2.64 -4.82
N VAL A 24 11.12 2.11 -3.63
CA VAL A 24 9.88 1.39 -3.32
C VAL A 24 9.27 1.92 -2.03
N ASP A 25 8.08 2.51 -2.17
CA ASP A 25 7.27 2.88 -1.01
C ASP A 25 6.54 1.63 -0.46
N LEU A 26 7.03 1.11 0.67
CA LEU A 26 6.46 -0.07 1.32
C LEU A 26 5.08 0.19 1.91
N ASP A 27 4.73 1.45 2.23
CA ASP A 27 3.41 1.79 2.75
C ASP A 27 2.38 1.74 1.63
N VAL A 28 2.74 2.19 0.42
CA VAL A 28 1.92 1.99 -0.78
C VAL A 28 1.68 0.51 -1.04
N LEU A 29 2.73 -0.32 -0.97
CA LEU A 29 2.57 -1.76 -1.15
C LEU A 29 1.70 -2.40 -0.06
N GLY A 30 1.87 -1.98 1.20
CA GLY A 30 1.07 -2.46 2.32
C GLY A 30 -0.42 -2.09 2.19
N PHE A 31 -0.71 -0.92 1.62
CA PHE A 31 -2.07 -0.50 1.29
C PHE A 31 -2.68 -1.33 0.15
N VAL A 32 -1.90 -1.61 -0.90
CA VAL A 32 -2.38 -2.40 -2.05
C VAL A 32 -2.64 -3.85 -1.66
N ASP A 33 -1.68 -4.50 -0.99
CA ASP A 33 -1.85 -5.84 -0.44
C ASP A 33 -0.81 -6.14 0.66
N HIS A 34 -1.26 -6.09 1.91
CA HIS A 34 -0.49 -6.48 3.10
C HIS A 34 -0.09 -7.97 3.17
N ASN A 35 -0.60 -8.86 2.31
CA ASN A 35 -0.20 -10.27 2.29
C ASN A 35 1.10 -10.51 1.50
N ILE A 36 1.61 -9.49 0.80
CA ILE A 36 2.84 -9.59 0.02
C ILE A 36 4.05 -9.76 0.95
N THR A 37 5.04 -10.53 0.48
CA THR A 37 6.35 -10.66 1.13
C THR A 37 7.42 -9.99 0.27
N VAL A 38 8.15 -9.05 0.86
CA VAL A 38 9.30 -8.39 0.21
C VAL A 38 10.57 -9.14 0.59
N ASN A 39 11.33 -9.61 -0.40
CA ASN A 39 12.63 -10.24 -0.18
C ASN A 39 13.73 -9.24 -0.54
N ILE A 40 14.60 -8.93 0.42
CA ILE A 40 15.76 -8.06 0.21
C ILE A 40 16.95 -8.95 -0.12
N ILE A 41 17.56 -8.70 -1.27
CA ILE A 41 18.67 -9.50 -1.79
C ILE A 41 19.92 -8.63 -1.82
N LYS A 42 21.03 -9.11 -1.25
CA LYS A 42 22.36 -8.50 -1.33
C LYS A 42 23.35 -9.57 -1.72
N ASN A 43 24.23 -9.28 -2.68
CA ASN A 43 25.25 -10.22 -3.18
C ASN A 43 24.69 -11.59 -3.63
N GLY A 44 23.48 -11.60 -4.21
CA GLY A 44 22.83 -12.83 -4.68
C GLY A 44 22.11 -13.64 -3.60
N GLU A 45 22.20 -13.25 -2.33
CA GLU A 45 21.57 -13.95 -1.21
C GLU A 45 20.41 -13.15 -0.60
N ILE A 46 19.38 -13.85 -0.12
CA ILE A 46 18.27 -13.22 0.59
C ILE A 46 18.73 -12.91 2.01
N VAL A 47 18.93 -11.63 2.30
CA VAL A 47 19.36 -11.17 3.63
C VAL A 47 18.19 -10.86 4.55
N GLU A 48 17.00 -10.56 4.01
CA GLU A 48 15.81 -10.23 4.80
C GLU A 48 14.52 -10.59 4.07
N LYS A 49 13.49 -10.99 4.83
CA LYS A 49 12.12 -11.18 4.36
C LYS A 49 11.18 -10.32 5.18
N LYS A 50 10.73 -9.21 4.60
CA LYS A 50 9.83 -8.28 5.26
C LYS A 50 8.39 -8.61 4.92
N ARG A 51 7.56 -8.78 5.95
CA ARG A 51 6.10 -8.80 5.80
C ARG A 51 5.60 -7.36 5.87
N LEU A 52 4.60 -7.07 5.06
CA LEU A 52 3.93 -5.79 5.10
C LEU A 52 2.76 -5.85 6.09
N SER A 53 2.38 -4.69 6.60
CA SER A 53 1.19 -4.48 7.41
C SER A 53 0.36 -3.40 6.74
N LEU A 54 -0.92 -3.32 7.12
CA LEU A 54 -1.74 -2.18 6.70
C LEU A 54 -1.15 -0.90 7.31
N PRO A 55 -0.83 0.12 6.50
CA PRO A 55 -0.36 1.39 7.04
C PRO A 55 -1.47 2.08 7.82
N LYS A 56 -1.16 2.60 9.02
CA LYS A 56 -2.15 3.33 9.83
C LYS A 56 -2.66 4.60 9.15
N GLN A 57 -1.85 5.17 8.25
CA GLN A 57 -2.19 6.36 7.49
C GLN A 57 -1.58 6.26 6.09
N VAL A 58 -2.33 6.67 5.08
CA VAL A 58 -1.86 6.81 3.70
C VAL A 58 -2.00 8.26 3.25
N THR A 59 -1.00 8.75 2.52
CA THR A 59 -0.95 10.15 2.07
C THR A 59 -0.70 10.20 0.56
N ASN A 60 -1.63 10.78 -0.19
CA ASN A 60 -1.59 10.90 -1.66
C ASN A 60 -1.57 9.56 -2.42
N ILE A 61 -1.91 8.46 -1.76
CA ILE A 61 -2.04 7.13 -2.38
C ILE A 61 -3.44 6.95 -2.98
N ILE A 62 -4.45 7.51 -2.30
CA ILE A 62 -5.86 7.46 -2.68
C ILE A 62 -6.48 8.86 -2.57
N LYS A 63 -7.60 9.08 -3.26
CA LYS A 63 -8.27 10.39 -3.34
C LYS A 63 -9.66 10.33 -2.73
N CYS A 64 -10.04 11.37 -1.98
CA CYS A 64 -11.41 11.53 -1.50
C CYS A 64 -12.38 11.76 -2.66
N LYS A 65 -13.45 10.97 -2.69
CA LYS A 65 -14.53 11.08 -3.69
C LYS A 65 -15.67 11.99 -3.22
N ASN A 66 -15.68 12.41 -1.95
CA ASN A 66 -16.67 13.35 -1.44
C ASN A 66 -16.43 14.72 -2.09
N PRO A 67 -17.36 15.23 -2.93
CA PRO A 67 -17.19 16.51 -3.62
C PRO A 67 -17.20 17.70 -2.66
N ARG A 68 -17.71 17.52 -1.43
CA ARG A 68 -17.72 18.55 -0.37
C ARG A 68 -16.50 18.50 0.53
N CYS A 69 -15.59 17.54 0.34
CA CYS A 69 -14.36 17.48 1.13
C CYS A 69 -13.43 18.64 0.77
N ILE A 70 -12.79 19.25 1.77
CA ILE A 70 -11.82 20.33 1.56
C ILE A 70 -10.68 19.92 0.62
N THR A 71 -10.25 18.65 0.64
CA THR A 71 -9.20 18.15 -0.27
C THR A 71 -9.66 17.96 -1.72
N SER A 72 -10.96 18.03 -1.98
CA SER A 72 -11.53 18.01 -3.33
C SER A 72 -11.73 19.42 -3.89
N ILE A 73 -11.85 20.42 -3.01
CA ILE A 73 -12.13 21.82 -3.35
C ILE A 73 -10.83 22.63 -3.46
N GLU A 74 -9.96 22.53 -2.46
CA GLU A 74 -8.73 23.32 -2.36
C GLU A 74 -7.54 22.61 -3.03
N GLN A 75 -6.77 23.37 -3.81
CA GLN A 75 -5.54 22.88 -4.43
C GLN A 75 -4.39 22.83 -3.41
N GLY A 76 -3.47 21.89 -3.58
CA GLY A 76 -2.28 21.77 -2.73
C GLY A 76 -2.49 21.04 -1.40
N LEU A 77 -3.74 20.70 -1.03
CA LEU A 77 -3.99 19.84 0.12
C LEU A 77 -3.66 18.38 -0.18
N LYS A 78 -2.96 17.73 0.76
CA LYS A 78 -2.66 16.30 0.67
C LYS A 78 -3.93 15.48 0.91
N GLN A 79 -4.08 14.38 0.17
CA GLN A 79 -5.14 13.40 0.40
C GLN A 79 -4.70 12.46 1.52
N VAL A 80 -5.20 12.69 2.74
CA VAL A 80 -4.82 11.89 3.91
C VAL A 80 -5.98 11.00 4.32
N PHE A 81 -5.70 9.71 4.45
CA PHE A 81 -6.63 8.71 4.95
C PHE A 81 -6.02 7.94 6.10
N VAL A 82 -6.85 7.58 7.08
CA VAL A 82 -6.46 6.82 8.26
C VAL A 82 -7.17 5.48 8.28
N LEU A 83 -6.48 4.44 8.75
CA LEU A 83 -7.06 3.11 8.94
C LEU A 83 -8.00 3.17 10.15
N ALA A 84 -9.31 3.09 9.88
CA ALA A 84 -10.35 3.19 10.89
C ALA A 84 -10.79 1.81 11.41
N ASP A 85 -10.67 0.77 10.59
CA ASP A 85 -10.98 -0.61 10.95
C ASP A 85 -9.97 -1.52 10.23
N GLU A 86 -9.08 -2.15 10.99
CA GLU A 86 -8.01 -3.01 10.45
C GLU A 86 -8.57 -4.35 9.92
N GLU A 87 -9.54 -4.95 10.63
CA GLU A 87 -10.15 -6.22 10.23
C GLU A 87 -10.93 -6.10 8.93
N LYS A 88 -11.67 -5.00 8.76
CA LYS A 88 -12.44 -4.71 7.54
C LYS A 88 -11.65 -3.90 6.51
N GLN A 89 -10.39 -3.58 6.79
CA GLN A 89 -9.49 -2.79 5.93
C GLN A 89 -10.10 -1.45 5.49
N VAL A 90 -10.82 -0.80 6.40
CA VAL A 90 -11.54 0.44 6.10
C VAL A 90 -10.64 1.63 6.37
N TYR A 91 -10.39 2.41 5.32
CA TYR A 91 -9.77 3.73 5.43
C TYR A 91 -10.82 4.83 5.39
N ARG A 92 -10.62 5.88 6.19
CA ARG A 92 -11.47 7.09 6.19
C ARG A 92 -10.66 8.33 5.91
N CYS A 93 -11.24 9.26 5.18
CA CYS A 93 -10.61 10.54 4.89
C CYS A 93 -10.47 11.33 6.19
N LYS A 94 -9.25 11.79 6.51
CA LYS A 94 -8.95 12.54 7.73
C LYS A 94 -9.72 13.87 7.85
N TYR A 95 -10.28 14.37 6.75
CA TYR A 95 -10.90 15.69 6.69
C TYR A 95 -12.43 15.67 6.77
N CYS A 96 -13.06 14.65 6.19
CA CYS A 96 -14.53 14.56 6.12
C CYS A 96 -15.08 13.23 6.66
N GLU A 97 -14.21 12.36 7.17
CA GLU A 97 -14.54 11.03 7.70
C GLU A 97 -15.20 10.06 6.69
N GLU A 98 -15.31 10.48 5.43
CA GLU A 98 -15.85 9.65 4.35
C GLU A 98 -15.02 8.37 4.20
N LYS A 99 -15.71 7.23 4.14
CA LYS A 99 -15.09 5.93 3.89
C LYS A 99 -14.52 5.90 2.48
N TYR A 100 -13.30 5.41 2.33
CA TYR A 100 -12.74 5.06 1.03
C TYR A 100 -13.48 3.85 0.44
N SER A 101 -13.99 4.01 -0.78
CA SER A 101 -14.67 3.01 -1.60
C SER A 101 -14.30 3.21 -3.06
#